data_AF-Q2NK95-F1
#
_entry.id   AF-Q2NK95-F1
#
_cell.length_a   1.000
_cell.length_b   1.000
_cell.length_c   1.000
_cell.angle_alpha   90.00
_cell.angle_beta   90.00
_cell.angle_gamma   90.00
#
_symmetry.space_group_name_H-M   'P 1'
#
loop_
_entity.id
_entity.type
_entity.pdbx_description
1 polymer ?
#
loop_
_entity_poly.entity_id
_entity_poly.type
_entity_poly.pdbx_seq_one_letter_code
_entity_poly.pdbx_strand_id
1 'polypeptide(L)'
;MGKFQNDLNITTILKTIQTKRSTYYYWLKVNHKIKLKQEKYLLQQKRIESLCRIHEYLFGHSKITNLYQKNFNETITKKKVYHIMKEKSICCRLRIKKINIITNS
;
A
#
# COMPACT_ATOMS: atom_id res chain seq x y z
N MET A 1 -36.98 -23.15 -23.73
CA MET A 1 -36.26 -21.92 -23.34
C MET A 1 -34.77 -22.17 -23.51
N GLY A 2 -34.15 -21.61 -24.55
CA GLY A 2 -32.77 -21.90 -24.95
C GLY A 2 -31.75 -21.30 -23.99
N LYS A 3 -30.80 -22.12 -23.53
CA LYS A 3 -29.64 -21.69 -22.75
C LYS A 3 -28.67 -20.99 -23.71
N PHE A 4 -28.53 -19.67 -23.62
CA PHE A 4 -27.44 -18.95 -24.28
C PHE A 4 -26.14 -19.17 -23.51
N GLN A 5 -25.52 -20.33 -23.71
CA GLN A 5 -24.12 -20.55 -23.34
C GLN A 5 -23.25 -20.10 -24.53
N ASN A 6 -23.19 -18.78 -24.75
CA ASN A 6 -22.27 -18.21 -25.71
C ASN A 6 -21.01 -17.79 -24.96
N ASP A 7 -19.94 -18.55 -25.12
CA ASP A 7 -18.59 -18.03 -24.88
C ASP A 7 -18.38 -16.85 -25.84
N LEU A 8 -18.70 -15.64 -25.35
CA LEU A 8 -18.59 -14.42 -26.15
C LEU A 8 -17.11 -14.21 -26.48
N ASN A 9 -16.76 -14.46 -27.73
CA ASN A 9 -15.42 -14.22 -28.24
C ASN A 9 -15.05 -12.74 -28.03
N ILE A 10 -13.87 -12.49 -27.44
CA ILE A 10 -13.33 -11.14 -27.18
C ILE A 10 -13.46 -10.26 -28.43
N THR A 11 -13.22 -10.79 -29.63
CA THR A 11 -13.36 -9.97 -30.86
C THR A 11 -14.79 -9.58 -31.19
N THR A 12 -15.78 -10.41 -30.87
CA THR A 12 -17.19 -10.03 -31.02
C THR A 12 -17.53 -8.89 -30.06
N ILE A 13 -17.13 -9.01 -28.79
CA ILE A 13 -17.33 -7.96 -27.78
C ILE A 13 -16.68 -6.65 -28.24
N LEU A 14 -15.42 -6.71 -28.66
CA LEU A 14 -14.66 -5.55 -29.10
C LEU A 14 -15.24 -4.88 -30.35
N LYS A 15 -15.78 -5.67 -31.29
CA LYS A 15 -16.53 -5.13 -32.44
C LYS A 15 -17.79 -4.41 -31.99
N THR A 16 -18.56 -4.98 -31.06
CA THR A 16 -19.77 -4.37 -30.52
C THR A 16 -19.50 -3.03 -29.85
N ILE A 17 -18.41 -2.92 -29.08
CA ILE A 17 -17.99 -1.66 -28.43
C ILE A 17 -17.07 -0.81 -29.33
N GLN A 18 -16.97 -1.13 -30.62
CA GLN A 18 -16.16 -0.42 -31.62
C GLN A 18 -14.71 -0.13 -31.20
N THR A 19 -14.11 -1.06 -30.47
CA THR A 19 -12.76 -0.93 -29.91
C THR A 19 -11.77 -1.81 -30.65
N LYS A 20 -10.59 -1.28 -30.99
CA LYS A 20 -9.52 -2.05 -31.63
C LYS A 20 -8.94 -3.08 -30.66
N ARG A 21 -8.60 -4.27 -31.17
CA ARG A 21 -7.89 -5.32 -30.40
C ARG A 21 -6.61 -4.82 -29.75
N SER A 22 -5.84 -3.98 -30.43
CA SER A 22 -4.62 -3.38 -29.89
C SER A 22 -4.89 -2.53 -28.63
N THR A 23 -5.96 -1.72 -28.66
CA THR A 23 -6.40 -0.92 -27.51
C THR A 23 -6.77 -1.80 -26.32
N TYR A 24 -7.52 -2.88 -26.57
CA TYR A 24 -7.89 -3.83 -25.52
C TYR A 24 -6.67 -4.45 -24.81
N TYR A 25 -5.72 -5.00 -25.57
CA TYR A 25 -4.54 -5.62 -24.97
C TYR A 25 -3.61 -4.59 -24.32
N TYR A 26 -3.57 -3.36 -24.83
CA TYR A 26 -2.89 -2.26 -24.16
C TYR A 26 -3.51 -1.97 -22.79
N TRP A 27 -4.84 -1.83 -22.69
CA TRP A 27 -5.52 -1.64 -21.41
C TRP A 27 -5.33 -2.81 -20.46
N LEU A 28 -5.38 -4.05 -20.97
CA LEU A 28 -5.12 -5.24 -20.17
C LEU A 28 -3.72 -5.19 -19.54
N LYS A 29 -2.70 -4.82 -20.33
CA LYS A 29 -1.32 -4.64 -19.86
C LYS A 29 -1.20 -3.51 -18.82
N VAL A 30 -1.88 -2.38 -19.04
CA VAL A 30 -1.87 -1.25 -18.10
C VAL A 30 -2.57 -1.64 -16.79
N ASN A 31 -3.74 -2.26 -16.86
CA ASN A 31 -4.49 -2.72 -15.69
C ASN A 31 -3.69 -3.73 -14.87
N HIS A 32 -2.99 -4.66 -15.53
CA HIS A 32 -2.10 -5.59 -14.86
C HIS A 32 -0.99 -4.86 -14.07
N LYS A 33 -0.34 -3.86 -14.68
CA LYS A 33 0.67 -3.04 -13.99
C LYS A 33 0.09 -2.27 -12.79
N ILE A 34 -1.12 -1.72 -12.93
CA ILE A 34 -1.81 -1.01 -11.84
C ILE A 34 -2.08 -1.99 -10.68
N LYS A 35 -2.58 -3.18 -10.97
CA LYS A 35 -2.87 -4.21 -9.98
C LYS A 35 -1.62 -4.63 -9.20
N LEU A 36 -0.51 -4.90 -9.89
CA LEU A 36 0.77 -5.21 -9.24
C LEU A 36 1.25 -4.08 -8.32
N LYS A 37 1.07 -2.81 -8.73
CA LYS A 37 1.43 -1.64 -7.92
C LYS A 37 0.54 -1.55 -6.67
N GLN A 38 -0.75 -1.83 -6.79
CA GLN A 38 -1.70 -1.84 -5.68
C GLN A 38 -1.39 -2.97 -4.68
N GLU A 39 -1.14 -4.19 -5.16
CA GLU A 39 -0.76 -5.34 -4.33
C GLU A 39 0.53 -5.06 -3.56
N LYS A 40 1.54 -4.51 -4.24
CA LYS A 40 2.78 -4.09 -3.60
C LYS A 40 2.54 -3.03 -2.52
N TYR A 41 1.68 -2.04 -2.80
CA TYR A 41 1.34 -1.01 -1.82
C TYR A 41 0.62 -1.59 -0.59
N LEU A 42 -0.33 -2.51 -0.80
CA LEU A 42 -1.06 -3.19 0.28
C LEU A 42 -0.11 -4.03 1.15
N LEU A 43 0.85 -4.74 0.53
CA LEU A 43 1.87 -5.48 1.27
C LEU A 43 2.74 -4.55 2.12
N GLN A 44 3.16 -3.41 1.57
CA GLN A 44 3.92 -2.39 2.31
C GLN A 44 3.13 -1.84 3.49
N GLN A 45 1.83 -1.55 3.32
CA GLN A 45 0.96 -1.11 4.40
C GLN A 45 0.90 -2.13 5.54
N LYS A 46 0.62 -3.40 5.24
CA LYS A 46 0.55 -4.48 6.25
C LYS A 46 1.86 -4.63 7.04
N ARG A 47 2.99 -4.55 6.34
CA ARG A 47 4.33 -4.64 6.95
C ARG A 47 4.62 -3.45 7.87
N ILE A 48 4.33 -2.23 7.43
CA ILE A 48 4.50 -1.01 8.24
C ILE A 48 3.60 -1.06 9.47
N GLU A 49 2.34 -1.43 9.31
CA GLU A 49 1.38 -1.57 10.39
C GLU A 49 1.85 -2.58 11.44
N SER A 50 2.39 -3.73 10.98
CA SER A 50 3.01 -4.73 11.86
C SER A 50 4.20 -4.17 12.63
N LEU A 51 5.14 -3.48 11.97
CA LEU A 51 6.29 -2.85 12.64
C LEU A 51 5.86 -1.82 13.68
N CYS A 52 4.85 -1.00 13.36
CA CYS A 52 4.29 -0.04 14.30
C CYS A 52 3.67 -0.73 15.52
N ARG A 53 2.93 -1.81 15.32
CA ARG A 53 2.29 -2.58 16.40
C ARG A 53 3.31 -3.27 17.31
N ILE A 54 4.34 -3.90 16.74
CA ILE A 54 5.43 -4.58 17.50
C ILE A 54 6.16 -3.60 18.42
N HIS A 55 6.28 -2.34 18.00
CA HIS A 55 6.95 -1.29 18.78
C HIS A 55 5.96 -0.38 19.51
N GLU A 56 4.73 -0.83 19.73
CA GLU A 56 3.68 -0.13 20.50
C GLU A 56 3.48 1.33 20.06
N TYR A 57 3.68 1.59 18.77
CA TYR A 57 3.55 2.92 18.15
C TYR A 57 4.50 3.98 18.73
N LEU A 58 5.60 3.57 19.37
CA LEU A 58 6.61 4.48 19.94
C LEU A 58 7.54 5.08 18.87
N PHE A 59 7.65 4.45 17.72
CA PHE A 59 8.63 4.82 16.69
C PHE A 59 8.06 5.72 15.61
N GLY A 60 8.77 6.82 15.37
CA GLY A 60 8.60 7.73 14.23
C GLY A 60 8.72 7.05 12.86
N HIS A 61 8.08 7.63 11.84
CA HIS A 61 8.20 7.14 10.46
C HIS A 61 9.66 7.02 9.97
N SER A 62 10.58 7.89 10.43
CA SER A 62 12.02 7.76 10.14
C SER A 62 12.62 6.45 10.65
N LYS A 63 12.29 6.05 11.89
CA LYS A 63 12.80 4.82 12.48
C LYS A 63 12.12 3.59 11.89
N ILE A 64 10.80 3.68 11.65
CA ILE A 64 10.05 2.64 10.92
C ILE A 64 10.62 2.44 9.50
N THR A 65 11.02 3.50 8.79
CA THR A 65 11.66 3.39 7.47
C THR A 65 12.94 2.56 7.54
N ASN A 66 13.81 2.83 8.52
CA ASN A 66 15.06 2.07 8.66
C ASN A 66 14.79 0.60 9.01
N LEU A 67 13.84 0.33 9.90
CA LEU A 67 13.43 -1.04 10.25
C LEU A 67 12.84 -1.78 9.05
N TYR A 68 12.00 -1.11 8.25
CA TYR A 68 11.42 -1.70 7.05
C TYR A 68 12.51 -2.12 6.07
N GLN A 69 13.45 -1.23 5.76
CA GLN A 69 14.54 -1.51 4.81
C GLN A 69 15.45 -2.64 5.31
N LYS A 70 15.73 -2.68 6.63
CA LYS A 70 16.53 -3.74 7.24
C LYS A 70 15.84 -5.10 7.24
N ASN A 71 14.54 -5.15 7.51
CA ASN A 71 13.82 -6.41 7.70
C ASN A 71 13.34 -7.03 6.37
N PHE A 72 13.09 -6.22 5.36
CA PHE A 72 12.49 -6.67 4.09
C PHE A 72 13.40 -6.50 2.87
N ASN A 73 14.63 -6.00 3.07
CA ASN A 73 15.60 -5.72 2.01
C ASN A 73 15.01 -4.91 0.84
N GLU A 74 14.05 -4.04 1.14
CA GLU A 74 13.30 -3.26 0.16
C GLU A 74 13.40 -1.77 0.50
N THR A 75 13.80 -0.96 -0.49
CA THR A 75 13.87 0.49 -0.33
C THR A 75 12.48 1.11 -0.33
N ILE A 76 12.25 2.01 0.63
CA ILE A 76 11.03 2.79 0.74
C ILE A 76 11.36 4.22 1.18
N THR A 77 10.70 5.20 0.58
CA THR A 77 10.89 6.61 0.91
C THR A 77 10.23 6.94 2.26
N LYS A 78 10.89 7.74 3.09
CA LYS A 78 10.34 8.24 4.36
C LYS A 78 8.95 8.87 4.21
N LYS A 79 8.74 9.66 3.15
CA LYS A 79 7.45 10.26 2.79
C LYS A 79 6.35 9.22 2.59
N LYS A 80 6.66 8.10 1.95
CA LYS A 80 5.69 7.01 1.70
C LYS A 80 5.29 6.33 3.00
N VAL A 81 6.26 6.06 3.88
CA VAL A 81 5.99 5.51 5.22
C VAL A 81 5.11 6.47 6.03
N TYR A 82 5.42 7.77 6.00
CA TYR A 82 4.60 8.80 6.64
C TYR A 82 3.15 8.79 6.13
N HIS A 83 2.92 8.75 4.81
CA HIS A 83 1.57 8.70 4.24
C HIS A 83 0.82 7.45 4.68
N ILE A 84 1.46 6.28 4.63
CA ILE A 84 0.86 5.01 5.09
C ILE A 84 0.46 5.08 6.56
N MET A 85 1.36 5.59 7.42
CA MET A 85 1.06 5.75 8.84
C MET A 85 -0.11 6.73 9.05
N LYS A 86 -0.13 7.84 8.31
CA LYS A 86 -1.20 8.84 8.37
C LYS A 86 -2.56 8.29 7.91
N GLU A 87 -2.59 7.56 6.79
CA GLU A 87 -3.80 6.90 6.24
C GLU A 87 -4.40 5.90 7.24
N LYS A 88 -3.55 5.25 8.04
CA LYS A 88 -3.95 4.28 9.07
C LYS A 88 -4.19 4.91 10.45
N SER A 89 -4.19 6.25 10.55
CA SER A 89 -4.30 6.97 11.81
C SER A 89 -3.25 6.56 12.85
N ILE A 90 -2.08 6.10 12.40
CA ILE A 90 -0.95 5.73 13.25
C ILE A 90 -0.14 6.98 13.58
N CYS A 91 -0.38 7.54 14.75
CA CYS A 91 0.40 8.62 15.32
C CYS A 91 1.45 8.05 16.29
N CYS A 92 2.71 8.43 16.09
CA CYS A 92 3.76 8.10 17.04
C CYS A 92 3.48 8.84 18.34
N ARG A 93 3.51 8.15 19.48
CA ARG A 93 3.44 8.83 20.77
C ARG A 93 4.70 9.67 20.92
N LEU A 94 4.55 10.99 20.94
CA LEU A 94 5.67 11.88 21.29
C LEU A 94 6.11 11.51 22.71
N ARG A 95 7.42 11.30 22.88
CA ARG A 95 8.00 11.05 24.20
C ARG A 95 7.64 12.22 25.10
N ILE A 96 6.92 11.95 26.20
CA ILE A 96 6.63 12.97 27.22
C ILE A 96 7.97 13.51 27.70
N LYS A 97 8.15 14.84 27.63
CA LYS A 97 9.35 15.51 28.12
C LYS A 97 9.43 15.25 29.62
N LYS A 98 10.54 14.69 30.11
CA LYS A 98 10.75 14.43 31.54
C LYS A 98 10.73 15.78 32.27
N ILE A 99 9.70 16.04 33.06
CA ILE A 99 9.65 17.21 33.95
C ILE A 99 10.44 16.80 35.19
N ASN A 100 11.65 17.35 35.36
CA ASN A 100 12.41 17.17 36.59
C ASN A 100 11.70 18.00 37.68
N ILE A 101 10.81 17.38 38.44
CA ILE A 101 10.29 17.98 39.68
C ILE A 101 11.45 17.91 40.68
N ILE A 102 12.16 19.02 40.85
CA ILE A 102 13.13 19.18 41.92
C ILE A 102 12.32 19.21 43.21
N THR A 103 12.32 18.10 43.95
CA THR A 103 11.81 18.05 45.31
C THR A 103 12.92 18.58 46.22
N ASN A 104 12.79 19.81 46.68
CA ASN A 104 13.61 20.32 47.78
C ASN A 104 13.11 19.63 49.05
N SER A 105 13.90 18.67 49.55
CA SER A 105 13.75 18.07 50.87
C SER A 105 14.65 18.81 51.85
#